data_AF-A0A952ZBG9-F1
#
_entry.id   AF-A0A952ZBG9-F1
#
_cell.length_a   1.000
_cell.length_b   1.000
_cell.length_c   1.000
_cell.angle_alpha   90.00
_cell.angle_beta   90.00
_cell.angle_gamma   90.00
#
_symmetry.space_group_name_H-M   'P 1'
#
loop_
_entity.id
_entity.type
_entity.pdbx_description
1 polymer ?
#
loop_
_entity_poly.entity_id
_entity_poly.type
_entity_poly.pdbx_seq_one_letter_code
_entity_poly.pdbx_strand_id
1 'polypeptide(L)'
;MRARIVRYLAERAWLSFILMGVAFFAFGVASLNLIVTIRANLELFYDHGIMVFGDGGGQQLLELLGYGYLSMAFYIAAKACEKLLVDRLTRKD
;
A
#
# COMPACT_ATOMS: atom_id res chain seq x y z
N MET A 1 -18.85 -15.11 -0.53
CA MET A 1 -17.75 -14.95 -1.53
C MET A 1 -16.36 -15.03 -0.91
N ARG A 2 -16.06 -14.33 0.21
CA ARG A 2 -14.73 -14.36 0.88
C ARG A 2 -14.17 -15.77 1.13
N ALA A 3 -14.99 -16.71 1.61
CA ALA A 3 -14.54 -18.08 1.90
C ALA A 3 -14.07 -18.87 0.66
N ARG A 4 -14.62 -18.62 -0.54
CA ARG A 4 -14.20 -19.33 -1.76
C ARG A 4 -12.87 -18.83 -2.28
N ILE A 5 -12.65 -17.51 -2.25
CA ILE A 5 -11.39 -16.89 -2.68
C ILE A 5 -10.25 -17.33 -1.77
N VAL A 6 -10.47 -17.29 -0.45
CA VAL A 6 -9.47 -17.76 0.53
C VAL A 6 -9.16 -19.24 0.34
N ARG A 7 -10.16 -20.09 0.06
CA ARG A 7 -9.93 -21.53 -0.20
C ARG A 7 -9.16 -21.77 -1.49
N TYR A 8 -9.50 -21.05 -2.57
CA TYR A 8 -8.79 -21.13 -3.86
C TYR A 8 -7.34 -20.67 -3.78
N LEU A 9 -7.08 -19.57 -3.05
CA LEU A 9 -5.73 -19.09 -2.79
C LEU A 9 -4.95 -20.04 -1.86
N ALA A 10 -5.64 -20.66 -0.90
CA ALA A 10 -5.04 -21.61 0.02
C ALA A 10 -4.72 -22.97 -0.63
N GLU A 11 -5.48 -23.41 -1.63
CA GLU A 11 -5.19 -24.62 -2.42
C GLU A 11 -3.95 -24.45 -3.32
N ARG A 12 -3.55 -23.20 -3.62
CA ARG A 12 -2.41 -22.87 -4.49
C ARG A 12 -1.50 -21.86 -3.81
N ALA A 13 -0.65 -22.34 -2.90
CA ALA A 13 0.30 -21.53 -2.14
C ALA A 13 1.16 -20.59 -3.01
N TRP A 14 1.51 -21.03 -4.24
CA TRP A 14 2.25 -20.21 -5.20
C TRP A 14 1.48 -18.96 -5.65
N LEU A 15 0.15 -19.03 -5.80
CA LEU A 15 -0.69 -17.86 -6.14
C LEU A 15 -0.73 -16.86 -5.00
N SER A 16 -0.80 -17.33 -3.75
CA SER A 16 -0.73 -16.46 -2.57
C SER A 16 0.62 -15.74 -2.49
N PHE A 17 1.71 -16.44 -2.84
CA PHE A 17 3.05 -15.85 -2.88
C PHE A 17 3.19 -14.78 -3.98
N ILE A 18 2.69 -15.05 -5.19
CA ILE A 18 2.70 -14.05 -6.28
C ILE A 18 1.84 -12.84 -5.91
N LEU A 19 0.63 -13.06 -5.38
CA LEU A 19 -0.26 -11.96 -4.98
C LEU A 19 0.38 -11.11 -3.87
N MET A 20 1.05 -11.75 -2.91
CA MET A 20 1.82 -11.05 -1.88
C MET A 20 2.94 -10.21 -2.49
N GLY A 21 3.70 -10.77 -3.44
CA GLY A 21 4.76 -10.05 -4.14
C GLY A 21 4.22 -8.82 -4.89
N VAL A 22 3.17 -8.99 -5.69
CA VAL A 22 2.53 -7.89 -6.42
C VAL A 22 2.01 -6.81 -5.48
N ALA A 23 1.34 -7.19 -4.38
CA ALA A 23 0.85 -6.25 -3.38
C ALA A 23 2.01 -5.51 -2.67
N PHE A 24 3.10 -6.20 -2.38
CA PHE A 24 4.30 -5.61 -1.77
C PHE A 24 5.00 -4.61 -2.70
N PHE A 25 5.14 -4.94 -3.99
CA PHE A 25 5.69 -4.01 -4.98
C PHE A 25 4.77 -2.81 -5.20
N ALA A 26 3.46 -3.02 -5.29
CA ALA A 26 2.48 -1.93 -5.41
C ALA A 26 2.52 -1.00 -4.18
N PHE A 27 2.63 -1.56 -2.98
CA PHE A 27 2.87 -0.81 -1.74
C PHE A 27 4.17 0.01 -1.80
N GLY A 28 5.27 -0.60 -2.27
CA GLY A 28 6.56 0.07 -2.41
C GLY A 28 6.51 1.27 -3.36
N VAL A 29 5.93 1.08 -4.55
CA VAL A 29 5.75 2.16 -5.53
C VAL A 29 4.86 3.28 -4.98
N ALA A 30 3.74 2.94 -4.35
CA ALA A 30 2.85 3.92 -3.73
C ALA A 30 3.55 4.69 -2.60
N SER A 31 4.38 4.02 -1.79
CA SER A 31 5.13 4.65 -0.70
C SER A 31 6.23 5.58 -1.21
N LEU A 32 6.94 5.20 -2.28
CA LEU A 32 7.92 6.09 -2.93
C LEU A 32 7.23 7.32 -3.51
N ASN A 33 6.07 7.16 -4.15
CA ASN A 33 5.28 8.27 -4.65
C ASN A 33 4.90 9.22 -3.51
N LEU A 34 4.43 8.69 -2.37
CA LEU A 34 4.16 9.50 -1.17
C LEU A 34 5.36 10.34 -0.75
N ILE A 35 6.54 9.71 -0.64
CA ILE A 35 7.76 10.39 -0.17
C ILE A 35 8.14 11.51 -1.14
N VAL A 36 8.11 11.25 -2.45
CA VAL A 36 8.42 12.25 -3.48
C VAL A 36 7.44 13.41 -3.41
N THR A 37 6.13 13.14 -3.32
CA THR A 37 5.11 14.17 -3.22
C THR A 37 5.25 14.99 -1.92
N ILE A 38 5.50 14.35 -0.77
CA ILE A 38 5.75 15.04 0.50
C ILE A 38 6.96 15.97 0.39
N ARG A 39 8.07 15.48 -0.18
CA ARG A 39 9.28 16.29 -0.34
C ARG A 39 9.02 17.51 -1.20
N ALA A 40 8.38 17.34 -2.35
CA ALA A 40 8.03 18.45 -3.23
C ALA A 40 7.12 19.48 -2.53
N ASN A 41 6.15 19.01 -1.74
CA ASN A 41 5.26 19.89 -0.97
C ASN A 41 5.99 20.65 0.14
N LEU A 42 6.91 19.99 0.86
CA LEU A 42 7.72 20.63 1.91
C LEU A 42 8.69 21.66 1.35
N GLU A 43 9.27 21.39 0.18
CA GLU A 43 10.16 22.32 -0.53
C GLU A 43 9.39 23.57 -1.00
N LEU A 44 8.20 23.39 -1.60
CA LEU A 44 7.30 24.51 -1.93
C LEU A 44 6.86 25.30 -0.69
N PHE A 45 6.52 24.62 0.40
CA PHE A 45 6.13 25.28 1.65
C PHE A 45 7.29 26.07 2.26
N TYR A 46 8.51 25.56 2.17
CA TYR A 46 9.71 26.26 2.64
C TYR A 46 9.99 27.51 1.80
N ASP A 47 9.85 27.43 0.48
CA ASP A 47 10.14 28.54 -0.43
C ASP A 47 9.05 29.62 -0.46
N HIS A 48 7.77 29.25 -0.30
CA HIS A 48 6.62 30.16 -0.54
C HIS A 48 5.71 30.35 0.69
N GLY A 49 5.96 29.64 1.79
CA GLY A 49 5.19 29.77 3.04
C GLY A 49 3.71 29.38 2.91
N ILE A 50 2.85 29.99 3.72
CA ILE A 50 1.41 29.68 3.83
C ILE A 50 0.61 30.01 2.55
N MET A 51 1.22 30.72 1.59
CA MET A 51 0.61 31.13 0.32
C MET A 51 0.26 29.93 -0.58
N VAL A 52 0.94 28.78 -0.40
CA VAL A 52 0.78 27.55 -1.20
C VAL A 52 -0.58 26.85 -1.00
N PHE A 53 -1.27 27.10 0.11
CA PHE A 53 -2.58 26.51 0.36
C PHE A 53 -3.66 26.99 -0.64
N GLY A 54 -3.50 28.18 -1.23
CA GLY A 54 -4.42 28.73 -2.23
C GLY A 54 -4.23 28.17 -3.65
N ASP A 55 -3.03 27.72 -3.98
CA ASP A 55 -2.63 27.33 -5.36
C ASP A 55 -2.70 25.81 -5.62
N GLY A 56 -3.31 25.04 -4.72
CA GLY A 56 -3.53 23.60 -4.91
C GLY A 56 -2.87 22.70 -3.86
N GLY A 57 -2.13 23.25 -2.89
CA GLY A 57 -1.53 22.47 -1.80
C GLY A 57 -2.55 21.66 -0.98
N GLY A 58 -3.78 22.14 -0.85
CA GLY A 58 -4.87 21.40 -0.20
C GLY A 58 -5.30 20.15 -0.98
N GLN A 59 -5.31 20.21 -2.31
CA GLN A 59 -5.64 19.07 -3.16
C GLN A 59 -4.50 18.04 -3.16
N GLN A 60 -3.25 18.50 -3.11
CA GLN A 60 -2.08 17.64 -3.01
C GLN A 60 -2.00 16.91 -1.66
N LEU A 61 -2.43 17.56 -0.56
CA LEU A 61 -2.61 16.90 0.74
C LEU A 61 -3.69 15.79 0.70
N LEU A 62 -4.80 16.02 0.01
CA LEU A 62 -5.86 15.01 -0.17
C LEU A 62 -5.38 13.82 -1.02
N GLU A 63 -4.65 14.08 -2.10
CA GLU A 63 -4.03 13.03 -2.92
C GLU A 63 -3.03 12.22 -2.10
N LEU A 64 -2.21 12.88 -1.28
CA LEU A 64 -1.26 12.22 -0.39
C LEU A 64 -1.94 11.31 0.62
N LEU A 65 -3.03 11.78 1.24
CA LEU A 65 -3.86 10.95 2.12
C LEU A 65 -4.46 9.77 1.35
N GLY A 66 -4.96 10.00 0.14
CA GLY A 66 -5.51 8.96 -0.74
C GLY A 66 -4.49 7.87 -1.07
N TYR A 67 -3.29 8.24 -1.53
CA TYR A 67 -2.22 7.30 -1.78
C TYR A 67 -1.75 6.60 -0.49
N GLY A 68 -1.79 7.28 0.66
CA GLY A 68 -1.41 6.72 1.95
C GLY A 68 -2.35 5.58 2.36
N TYR A 69 -3.66 5.80 2.28
CA TYR A 69 -4.66 4.77 2.53
C TYR A 69 -4.61 3.64 1.50
N LEU A 70 -4.36 3.96 0.22
CA LEU A 70 -4.19 2.95 -0.83
C LEU A 70 -2.97 2.06 -0.56
N SER A 71 -1.86 2.67 -0.19
CA SER A 71 -0.64 1.97 0.24
C SER A 71 -0.93 1.06 1.43
N MET A 72 -1.61 1.57 2.46
CA MET A 72 -2.03 0.77 3.62
C MET A 72 -2.90 -0.42 3.23
N ALA A 73 -3.82 -0.27 2.27
CA ALA A 73 -4.65 -1.37 1.78
C ALA A 73 -3.81 -2.48 1.12
N PHE A 74 -2.83 -2.13 0.29
CA PHE A 74 -1.89 -3.10 -0.30
C PHE A 74 -1.03 -3.79 0.76
N TYR A 75 -0.56 -3.04 1.77
CA TYR A 75 0.19 -3.60 2.89
C TYR A 75 -0.63 -4.64 3.68
N ILE A 76 -1.89 -4.34 4.01
CA ILE A 76 -2.77 -5.27 4.70
C ILE A 76 -3.02 -6.53 3.86
N ALA A 77 -3.21 -6.38 2.54
CA ALA A 77 -3.38 -7.51 1.64
C ALA A 77 -2.14 -8.41 1.60
N ALA A 78 -0.94 -7.82 1.52
CA ALA A 78 0.33 -8.54 1.60
C ALA A 78 0.47 -9.29 2.94
N LYS A 79 0.18 -8.62 4.06
CA LYS A 79 0.22 -9.24 5.41
C LYS A 79 -0.80 -10.37 5.58
N ALA A 80 -2.00 -10.23 5.00
CA ALA A 80 -3.00 -11.29 5.03
C ALA A 80 -2.53 -12.53 4.24
N CYS A 81 -1.88 -12.33 3.09
CA CYS A 81 -1.30 -13.42 2.30
C CYS A 81 -0.10 -14.06 3.03
N GLU A 82 0.76 -13.26 3.65
CA GLU A 82 1.87 -13.72 4.48
C GLU A 82 1.36 -14.62 5.60
N LYS A 83 0.36 -14.16 6.37
CA LYS A 83 -0.23 -14.96 7.45
C LYS A 83 -0.78 -16.29 6.96
N LEU A 84 -1.49 -16.31 5.83
CA LEU A 84 -2.03 -17.54 5.25
C LEU A 84 -0.92 -18.52 4.84
N LEU A 85 0.19 -18.01 4.31
CA LEU A 85 1.34 -18.81 3.90
C LEU A 85 2.13 -19.35 5.09
N VAL A 86 2.36 -18.52 6.11
CA VAL A 86 3.05 -18.89 7.36
C VAL A 86 2.23 -19.92 8.15
N ASP A 87 0.92 -19.71 8.29
CA ASP A 87 0.03 -20.68 8.94
C ASP A 87 0.08 -22.03 8.22
N ARG A 88 0.14 -22.04 6.88
CA ARG A 88 0.30 -23.27 6.07
C ARG A 88 1.64 -23.95 6.27
N LEU A 89 2.75 -23.21 6.28
CA LEU A 89 4.09 -23.77 6.49
C LEU A 89 4.29 -24.31 7.91
N THR A 90 3.67 -23.66 8.89
CA THR A 90 3.82 -24.02 10.32
C THR A 90 2.83 -25.10 10.76
N ARG A 91 1.73 -25.29 10.02
CA ARG A 91 0.82 -26.41 10.21
C ARG A 91 1.50 -27.70 9.76
N LYS A 92 2.23 -28.29 10.70
CA LYS A 92 2.63 -29.70 10.68
C LYS A 92 1.35 -30.54 10.51
N ASP A 93 1.29 -31.30 9.43
CA ASP A 93 0.35 -32.43 9.31
C ASP A 93 0.57 -33.44 10.45
#